data_AF-A0A7V9M4A9-F1
#
_entry.id   AF-A0A7V9M4A9-F1
#
_cell.length_a   1.000
_cell.length_b   1.000
_cell.length_c   1.000
_cell.angle_alpha   90.00
_cell.angle_beta   90.00
_cell.angle_gamma   90.00
#
_symmetry.space_group_name_H-M   'P 1'
#
loop_
_entity.id
_entity.type
_entity.pdbx_description
1 polymer ?
#
loop_
_entity_poly.entity_id
_entity_poly.type
_entity_poly.pdbx_seq_one_letter_code
_entity_poly.pdbx_strand_id
1 'polypeptide(L)'
;DIDEYIKENKLKYNQEAAGRVISYVSFNAASSAKDSMLAREQVMALKKSFSSDTNAKAFIARNISSINYFDGYSLRSKLQMPDKDSIIALPDGAVYGPYLDGSNYVIAKKISTKLLPDSIKVRHILLGTADPQTGQQLMADSVAKQKIDSIEMAIKGGADFNALETVYSTDKTAHKDDGVMTFDIETIQGENLAKEFADFILNENGETKKTVKTQFGWHYIEILEKKNLQPAFKVAYMAKEIVPGEETINTANVAATKLASESRSEKELDAYIKKPGINKNKVTPPEVKESDYLLGGLQDAREIIKWAFEAKEGEVSEPFSLKDEFVVAVVSKKTSKGLPDEKTARPMVESIIRNKKKADEIIKKLNNPATLDAAAGIYKKQVLTTGDDSTLTFNALIINGIGNEPKVAGASFYKGFQTKVSPPIVGNTGVFLIKINNIHLKPADLPEDAERMKSMRMMEIIQGNQGGQKPGVLGSSFNALKEMAEVKDKRSDFF
;
A
#
# COMPACT_ATOMS: atom_id res chain seq x y z
N ASP A 1 12.84 44.25 -6.89
CA ASP A 1 11.52 43.71 -7.32
C ASP A 1 11.25 42.28 -6.90
N ILE A 2 11.85 41.25 -7.53
CA ILE A 2 11.55 39.84 -7.19
C ILE A 2 11.92 39.52 -5.74
N ASP A 3 13.18 39.79 -5.36
CA ASP A 3 13.66 39.58 -3.99
C ASP A 3 12.85 40.34 -2.95
N GLU A 4 12.49 41.59 -3.26
CA GLU A 4 11.70 42.45 -2.38
C GLU A 4 10.29 41.90 -2.20
N TYR A 5 9.61 41.53 -3.30
CA TYR A 5 8.27 40.95 -3.25
C TYR A 5 8.24 39.64 -2.45
N ILE A 6 9.23 38.78 -2.62
CA ILE A 6 9.32 37.52 -1.86
C ILE A 6 9.62 37.79 -0.38
N LYS A 7 10.49 38.77 -0.08
CA LYS A 7 10.77 39.23 1.29
C LYS A 7 9.57 39.86 1.98
N GLU A 8 8.68 40.52 1.26
CA GLU A 8 7.42 41.03 1.82
C GLU A 8 6.39 39.92 2.03
N ASN A 9 6.50 38.82 1.28
CA ASN A 9 5.54 37.73 1.27
C ASN A 9 6.17 36.42 1.79
N LYS A 10 7.07 36.50 2.78
CA LYS A 10 7.91 35.35 3.20
C LYS A 10 7.10 34.10 3.49
N LEU A 11 6.02 34.23 4.24
CA LEU A 11 5.16 33.10 4.63
C LEU A 11 4.63 32.31 3.42
N LYS A 12 4.48 32.94 2.26
CA LYS A 12 3.97 32.28 1.05
C LYS A 12 5.05 31.53 0.26
N TYR A 13 6.30 31.94 0.39
CA TYR A 13 7.41 31.48 -0.47
C TYR A 13 8.54 30.82 0.31
N ASN A 14 8.49 30.82 1.64
CA ASN A 14 9.50 30.21 2.48
C ASN A 14 9.45 28.68 2.39
N GLN A 15 10.59 28.06 2.13
CA GLN A 15 10.77 26.61 2.14
C GLN A 15 11.16 26.16 3.55
N GLU A 16 10.34 25.29 4.16
CA GLU A 16 10.53 24.82 5.54
C GLU A 16 11.80 23.99 5.72
N ALA A 17 12.21 23.26 4.67
CA ALA A 17 13.37 22.38 4.66
C ALA A 17 14.12 22.48 3.32
N ALA A 18 15.39 22.07 3.32
CA ALA A 18 16.12 21.86 2.09
C ALA A 18 15.56 20.63 1.37
N GLY A 19 15.50 20.68 0.04
CA GLY A 19 15.01 19.60 -0.80
C GLY A 19 16.03 19.22 -1.88
N ARG A 20 15.80 18.06 -2.50
CA ARG A 20 16.55 17.59 -3.67
C ARG A 20 15.59 17.17 -4.75
N VAL A 21 15.80 17.67 -5.97
CA VAL A 21 15.26 17.04 -7.16
C VAL A 21 16.32 16.06 -7.64
N ILE A 22 16.03 14.77 -7.48
CA ILE A 22 16.93 13.68 -7.87
C ILE A 22 16.35 13.07 -9.12
N SER A 23 17.12 13.03 -10.21
CA SER A 23 16.78 12.23 -11.38
C SER A 23 17.57 10.93 -11.36
N TYR A 24 17.08 9.89 -12.02
CA TYR A 24 17.80 8.62 -12.08
C TYR A 24 17.57 7.85 -13.38
N VAL A 25 18.46 6.89 -13.62
CA VAL A 25 18.38 5.93 -14.73
C VAL A 25 18.51 4.53 -14.13
N SER A 26 17.55 3.66 -14.47
CA SER A 26 17.49 2.28 -13.97
C SER A 26 17.96 1.24 -14.99
N PHE A 27 18.66 0.24 -14.49
CA PHE A 27 19.09 -0.96 -15.21
C PHE A 27 18.46 -2.18 -14.55
N ASN A 28 17.48 -2.77 -15.25
CA ASN A 28 16.70 -3.89 -14.76
C ASN A 28 17.59 -5.14 -14.64
N ALA A 29 17.62 -5.73 -13.44
CA ALA A 29 18.29 -6.98 -13.08
C ALA A 29 17.29 -8.09 -12.71
N ALA A 30 15.99 -7.87 -12.92
CA ALA A 30 14.94 -8.87 -12.77
C ALA A 30 15.14 -10.02 -13.77
N SER A 31 14.54 -11.17 -13.45
CA SER A 31 14.65 -12.37 -14.26
C SER A 31 14.33 -12.14 -15.74
N SER A 32 15.21 -12.63 -16.60
CA SER A 32 15.11 -12.52 -18.05
C SER A 32 14.36 -13.71 -18.66
N ALA A 33 14.03 -13.61 -19.95
CA ALA A 33 13.49 -14.75 -20.71
C ALA A 33 14.45 -15.96 -20.71
N LYS A 34 15.77 -15.71 -20.67
CA LYS A 34 16.80 -16.75 -20.57
C LYS A 34 16.74 -17.43 -19.20
N ASP A 35 16.58 -16.66 -18.13
CA ASP A 35 16.44 -17.19 -16.76
C ASP A 35 15.17 -18.05 -16.62
N SER A 36 14.05 -17.58 -17.18
CA SER A 36 12.80 -18.34 -17.26
C SER A 36 13.00 -19.67 -18.00
N MET A 37 13.67 -19.66 -19.15
CA MET A 37 13.97 -20.87 -19.91
C MET A 37 14.84 -21.84 -19.13
N LEU A 38 15.89 -21.36 -18.46
CA LEU A 38 16.77 -22.19 -17.63
C LEU A 38 16.00 -22.85 -16.48
N ALA A 39 15.15 -22.12 -15.76
CA ALA A 39 14.32 -22.69 -14.71
C ALA A 39 13.38 -23.78 -15.24
N ARG A 40 12.79 -23.57 -16.42
CA ARG A 40 11.96 -24.58 -17.10
C ARG A 40 12.75 -25.83 -17.45
N GLU A 41 13.93 -25.68 -18.03
CA GLU A 41 14.81 -26.79 -18.42
C GLU A 41 15.26 -27.62 -17.20
N GLN A 42 15.62 -26.95 -16.10
CA GLN A 42 15.99 -27.61 -14.84
C GLN A 42 14.86 -28.49 -14.30
N VAL A 43 13.63 -28.00 -14.29
CA VAL A 43 12.47 -28.79 -13.83
C VAL A 43 12.18 -29.92 -14.82
N MET A 44 12.25 -29.64 -16.13
CA MET A 44 11.98 -30.64 -17.16
C MET A 44 12.98 -31.80 -17.09
N ALA A 45 14.25 -31.54 -16.81
CA ALA A 45 15.28 -32.56 -16.63
C ALA A 45 14.99 -33.51 -15.46
N LEU A 46 14.29 -33.04 -14.43
CA LEU A 46 13.89 -33.84 -13.27
C LEU A 46 12.65 -34.69 -13.50
N LYS A 47 11.90 -34.48 -14.59
CA LYS A 47 10.59 -35.13 -14.80
C LYS A 47 10.66 -36.65 -14.81
N LYS A 48 11.64 -37.22 -15.53
CA LYS A 48 11.79 -38.68 -15.66
C LYS A 48 12.15 -39.32 -14.32
N SER A 49 13.13 -38.77 -13.62
CA SER A 49 13.57 -39.28 -12.32
C SER A 49 12.48 -39.11 -11.26
N PHE A 50 11.74 -38.00 -11.27
CA PHE A 50 10.62 -37.78 -10.36
C PHE A 50 9.49 -38.78 -10.56
N SER A 51 9.19 -39.13 -11.82
CA SER A 51 8.20 -40.14 -12.16
C SER A 51 8.59 -41.52 -11.63
N SER A 52 9.85 -41.93 -11.78
CA SER A 52 10.34 -43.24 -11.31
C SER A 52 10.56 -43.34 -9.79
N ASP A 53 10.69 -42.22 -9.08
CA ASP A 53 11.02 -42.23 -7.66
C ASP A 53 9.81 -42.61 -6.78
N THR A 54 10.02 -43.52 -5.83
CA THR A 54 8.97 -44.00 -4.92
C THR A 54 8.80 -43.15 -3.66
N ASN A 55 9.75 -42.24 -3.38
CA ASN A 55 9.75 -41.35 -2.23
C ASN A 55 9.78 -39.87 -2.67
N ALA A 56 8.59 -39.35 -2.98
CA ALA A 56 8.42 -37.99 -3.44
C ALA A 56 8.91 -36.93 -2.43
N LYS A 57 8.74 -37.17 -1.12
CA LYS A 57 9.22 -36.27 -0.06
C LYS A 57 10.74 -36.10 -0.13
N ALA A 58 11.47 -37.22 -0.18
CA ALA A 58 12.92 -37.20 -0.30
C ALA A 58 13.38 -36.61 -1.65
N PHE A 59 12.63 -36.86 -2.73
CA PHE A 59 12.90 -36.27 -4.05
C PHE A 59 12.82 -34.75 -4.03
N ILE A 60 11.75 -34.19 -3.49
CA ILE A 60 11.53 -32.74 -3.40
C ILE A 60 12.64 -32.09 -2.57
N ALA A 61 12.96 -32.68 -1.40
CA ALA A 61 13.99 -32.15 -0.51
C ALA A 61 15.37 -32.14 -1.15
N ARG A 62 15.83 -33.27 -1.71
CA ARG A 62 17.19 -33.38 -2.27
C ARG A 62 17.40 -32.58 -3.56
N ASN A 63 16.33 -32.26 -4.27
CA ASN A 63 16.39 -31.42 -5.46
C ASN A 63 16.11 -29.94 -5.16
N ILE A 64 15.93 -29.55 -3.89
CA ILE A 64 15.74 -28.17 -3.45
C ILE A 64 14.60 -27.52 -4.23
N SER A 65 13.40 -28.06 -4.03
CA SER A 65 12.16 -27.47 -4.56
C SER A 65 11.85 -26.16 -3.84
N SER A 66 11.35 -25.16 -4.57
CA SER A 66 10.80 -23.93 -3.98
C SER A 66 9.42 -24.14 -3.32
N ILE A 67 8.76 -25.28 -3.59
CA ILE A 67 7.51 -25.69 -2.97
C ILE A 67 7.79 -26.83 -2.00
N ASN A 68 7.41 -26.64 -0.73
CA ASN A 68 7.50 -27.65 0.32
C ASN A 68 6.56 -28.82 0.04
N TYR A 69 6.99 -30.04 0.40
CA TYR A 69 6.15 -31.23 0.30
C TYR A 69 5.08 -31.22 1.40
N PHE A 70 3.82 -31.25 0.99
CA PHE A 70 2.68 -31.47 1.88
C PHE A 70 2.35 -32.96 1.95
N ASP A 71 2.37 -33.54 3.15
CA ASP A 71 2.17 -34.98 3.36
C ASP A 71 0.70 -35.37 3.61
N GLY A 72 -0.23 -34.75 2.90
CA GLY A 72 -1.66 -34.97 3.05
C GLY A 72 -2.43 -34.97 1.72
N TYR A 73 -3.72 -35.23 1.82
CA TYR A 73 -4.69 -35.18 0.73
C TYR A 73 -5.42 -33.84 0.75
N SER A 74 -5.59 -33.24 -0.41
CA SER A 74 -6.37 -32.01 -0.58
C SER A 74 -7.59 -32.26 -1.45
N LEU A 75 -8.72 -31.65 -1.10
CA LEU A 75 -9.92 -31.66 -1.92
C LEU A 75 -9.72 -30.79 -3.16
N ARG A 76 -10.44 -31.08 -4.26
CA ARG A 76 -10.37 -30.27 -5.49
C ARG A 76 -10.60 -28.78 -5.26
N SER A 77 -11.51 -28.42 -4.34
CA SER A 77 -11.82 -27.03 -3.97
C SER A 77 -10.65 -26.30 -3.30
N LYS A 78 -9.73 -27.03 -2.66
CA LYS A 78 -8.59 -26.49 -1.91
C LYS A 78 -7.34 -26.36 -2.77
N LEU A 79 -7.27 -27.07 -3.89
CA LEU A 79 -6.18 -26.95 -4.86
C LEU A 79 -6.24 -25.58 -5.59
N GLN A 80 -5.20 -24.78 -5.43
CA GLN A 80 -5.10 -23.41 -5.97
C GLN A 80 -4.22 -23.28 -7.22
N MET A 81 -3.48 -24.32 -7.59
CA MET A 81 -2.59 -24.24 -8.76
C MET A 81 -3.39 -24.10 -10.07
N PRO A 82 -2.82 -23.44 -11.10
CA PRO A 82 -3.49 -23.21 -12.38
C PRO A 82 -4.00 -24.50 -13.06
N ASP A 83 -3.15 -25.52 -13.12
CA ASP A 83 -3.39 -26.74 -13.91
C ASP A 83 -4.04 -27.88 -13.11
N LYS A 84 -4.79 -27.55 -12.04
CA LYS A 84 -5.33 -28.53 -11.08
C LYS A 84 -6.14 -29.64 -11.71
N ASP A 85 -7.00 -29.33 -12.68
CA ASP A 85 -7.90 -30.30 -13.29
C ASP A 85 -7.12 -31.34 -14.12
N SER A 86 -6.07 -30.91 -14.81
CA SER A 86 -5.15 -31.81 -15.53
C SER A 86 -4.37 -32.71 -14.56
N ILE A 87 -3.93 -32.15 -13.41
CA ILE A 87 -3.15 -32.88 -12.41
C ILE A 87 -4.00 -33.95 -11.71
N ILE A 88 -5.23 -33.64 -11.31
CA ILE A 88 -6.10 -34.61 -10.61
C ILE A 88 -6.63 -35.71 -11.55
N ALA A 89 -6.72 -35.43 -12.85
CA ALA A 89 -7.11 -36.41 -13.87
C ALA A 89 -6.02 -37.44 -14.20
N LEU A 90 -4.78 -37.23 -13.73
CA LEU A 90 -3.68 -38.18 -13.93
C LEU A 90 -3.97 -39.55 -13.29
N PRO A 91 -3.39 -40.63 -13.81
CA PRO A 91 -3.20 -41.87 -13.06
C PRO A 91 -2.30 -41.64 -11.83
N ASP A 92 -2.48 -42.45 -10.79
CA ASP A 92 -1.61 -42.45 -9.62
C ASP A 92 -0.17 -42.80 -10.04
N GLY A 93 0.80 -42.03 -9.52
CA GLY A 93 2.21 -42.10 -9.88
C GLY A 93 2.62 -41.29 -11.12
N ALA A 94 1.67 -40.80 -11.93
CA ALA A 94 1.99 -40.04 -13.14
C ALA A 94 2.37 -38.57 -12.83
N VAL A 95 3.16 -37.97 -13.74
CA VAL A 95 3.71 -36.62 -13.60
C VAL A 95 3.23 -35.72 -14.73
N TYR A 96 2.64 -34.58 -14.35
CA TYR A 96 2.21 -33.51 -15.24
C TYR A 96 3.20 -32.32 -15.20
N GLY A 97 3.23 -31.53 -16.27
CA GLY A 97 4.10 -30.35 -16.42
C GLY A 97 5.35 -30.59 -17.29
N PRO A 98 6.30 -29.63 -17.31
CA PRO A 98 6.32 -28.42 -16.49
C PRO A 98 5.22 -27.43 -16.88
N TYR A 99 4.63 -26.75 -15.89
CA TYR A 99 3.71 -25.62 -16.06
C TYR A 99 4.17 -24.44 -15.21
N LEU A 100 3.69 -23.23 -15.52
CA LEU A 100 4.02 -22.01 -14.77
C LEU A 100 3.02 -21.85 -13.61
N ASP A 101 3.54 -21.65 -12.40
CA ASP A 101 2.76 -21.39 -11.19
C ASP A 101 3.41 -20.26 -10.39
N GLY A 102 2.85 -19.06 -10.48
CA GLY A 102 3.47 -17.84 -9.94
C GLY A 102 4.85 -17.59 -10.55
N SER A 103 5.87 -17.45 -9.70
CA SER A 103 7.28 -17.31 -10.10
C SER A 103 7.99 -18.63 -10.36
N ASN A 104 7.30 -19.77 -10.44
CA ASN A 104 7.92 -21.10 -10.53
C ASN A 104 7.54 -21.85 -11.81
N TYR A 105 8.47 -22.63 -12.34
CA TYR A 105 8.12 -23.79 -13.16
C TYR A 105 7.94 -25.02 -12.27
N VAL A 106 6.86 -25.77 -12.50
CA VAL A 106 6.44 -26.87 -11.62
C VAL A 106 6.14 -28.13 -12.42
N ILE A 107 6.63 -29.27 -11.94
CA ILE A 107 6.08 -30.59 -12.30
C ILE A 107 5.34 -31.17 -11.08
N ALA A 108 4.15 -31.68 -11.33
CA ALA A 108 3.27 -32.22 -10.29
C ALA A 108 3.14 -33.74 -10.47
N LYS A 109 3.44 -34.50 -9.43
CA LYS A 109 3.21 -35.95 -9.38
C LYS A 109 1.96 -36.22 -8.55
N LYS A 110 0.94 -36.80 -9.17
CA LYS A 110 -0.21 -37.32 -8.43
C LYS A 110 0.23 -38.59 -7.72
N ILE A 111 0.32 -38.57 -6.40
CA ILE A 111 0.79 -39.72 -5.61
C ILE A 111 -0.32 -40.75 -5.48
N SER A 112 -1.51 -40.29 -5.07
CA SER A 112 -2.67 -41.16 -4.88
C SER A 112 -3.98 -40.37 -4.83
N THR A 113 -5.09 -41.06 -5.06
CA THR A 113 -6.45 -40.57 -4.77
C THR A 113 -7.11 -41.42 -3.68
N LYS A 114 -7.81 -40.76 -2.75
CA LYS A 114 -8.70 -41.41 -1.77
C LYS A 114 -10.06 -40.72 -1.76
N LEU A 115 -11.11 -41.45 -1.38
CA LEU A 115 -12.40 -40.84 -1.02
C LEU A 115 -12.33 -40.40 0.43
N LEU A 116 -12.41 -39.09 0.68
CA LEU A 116 -12.40 -38.51 2.01
C LEU A 116 -13.63 -37.59 2.17
N PRO A 117 -14.20 -37.51 3.39
CA PRO A 117 -15.20 -36.50 3.67
C PRO A 117 -14.57 -35.10 3.64
N ASP A 118 -15.39 -34.10 3.37
CA ASP A 118 -15.04 -32.68 3.54
C ASP A 118 -14.74 -32.36 5.00
N SER A 119 -15.62 -32.84 5.88
CA SER A 119 -15.49 -32.69 7.32
C SER A 119 -16.02 -33.88 8.11
N ILE A 120 -15.48 -34.05 9.31
CA ILE A 120 -15.88 -35.10 10.25
C ILE A 120 -16.36 -34.44 11.53
N LYS A 121 -17.61 -34.70 11.89
CA LYS A 121 -18.20 -34.29 13.16
C LYS A 121 -18.05 -35.43 14.15
N VAL A 122 -17.49 -35.12 15.32
CA VAL A 122 -17.27 -36.07 16.41
C VAL A 122 -17.76 -35.46 17.72
N ARG A 123 -17.92 -36.30 18.73
CA ARG A 123 -17.96 -35.86 20.13
C ARG A 123 -16.93 -36.64 20.92
N HIS A 124 -16.35 -36.03 21.95
CA HIS A 124 -15.37 -36.72 22.76
C HIS A 124 -15.40 -36.30 24.24
N ILE A 125 -14.87 -37.18 25.09
CA ILE A 125 -14.57 -36.90 26.50
C ILE A 125 -13.07 -37.03 26.66
N LEU A 126 -12.39 -35.96 27.09
CA LEU A 126 -10.94 -35.97 27.35
C LEU A 126 -10.67 -36.07 28.87
N LEU A 127 -9.85 -37.04 29.28
CA LEU A 127 -9.22 -37.05 30.60
C LEU A 127 -7.75 -36.64 30.46
N GLY A 128 -7.49 -35.35 30.69
CA GLY A 128 -6.19 -34.74 30.56
C GLY A 128 -5.20 -35.23 31.62
N THR A 129 -4.02 -35.70 31.21
CA THR A 129 -2.97 -36.17 32.13
C THR A 129 -2.00 -35.06 32.54
N ALA A 130 -1.88 -34.01 31.73
CA ALA A 130 -1.08 -32.83 32.00
C ALA A 130 -1.80 -31.57 31.51
N ASP A 131 -1.56 -30.45 32.15
CA ASP A 131 -2.09 -29.16 31.75
C ASP A 131 -1.36 -28.68 30.47
N PRO A 132 -2.09 -28.38 29.39
CA PRO A 132 -1.48 -28.05 28.10
C PRO A 132 -0.74 -26.71 28.08
N GLN A 133 -0.94 -25.83 29.07
CA GLN A 133 -0.25 -24.53 29.16
C GLN A 133 0.96 -24.58 30.10
N THR A 134 0.85 -25.30 31.20
CA THR A 134 1.87 -25.30 32.28
C THR A 134 2.69 -26.58 32.33
N GLY A 135 2.27 -27.64 31.64
CA GLY A 135 2.88 -28.97 31.73
C GLY A 135 2.69 -29.66 33.08
N GLN A 136 1.93 -29.05 34.00
CA GLN A 136 1.68 -29.60 35.31
C GLN A 136 0.87 -30.90 35.20
N GLN A 137 1.30 -31.96 35.89
CA GLN A 137 0.56 -33.21 35.92
C GLN A 137 -0.82 -33.00 36.58
N LEU A 138 -1.88 -33.30 35.84
CA LEU A 138 -3.27 -33.21 36.32
C LEU A 138 -3.71 -34.51 36.98
N MET A 139 -3.31 -35.65 36.40
CA MET A 139 -3.56 -36.98 36.96
C MET A 139 -2.55 -37.99 36.43
N ALA A 140 -2.36 -39.09 37.16
CA ALA A 140 -1.56 -40.21 36.70
C ALA A 140 -2.20 -40.88 35.46
N ASP A 141 -1.38 -41.31 34.51
CA ASP A 141 -1.85 -41.93 33.27
C ASP A 141 -2.68 -43.20 33.53
N SER A 142 -2.27 -44.02 34.48
CA SER A 142 -3.02 -45.21 34.90
C SER A 142 -4.40 -44.89 35.45
N VAL A 143 -4.53 -43.77 36.17
CA VAL A 143 -5.81 -43.29 36.71
C VAL A 143 -6.69 -42.75 35.59
N ALA A 144 -6.13 -41.99 34.66
CA ALA A 144 -6.84 -41.51 33.48
C ALA A 144 -7.37 -42.69 32.63
N LYS A 145 -6.55 -43.72 32.43
CA LYS A 145 -6.94 -44.94 31.70
C LYS A 145 -8.09 -45.68 32.39
N GLN A 146 -7.99 -45.95 33.69
CA GLN A 146 -9.06 -46.63 34.44
C GLN A 146 -10.37 -45.84 34.42
N LYS A 147 -10.29 -44.52 34.53
CA LYS A 147 -11.47 -43.64 34.48
C LYS A 147 -12.09 -43.61 33.09
N ILE A 148 -11.31 -43.45 32.02
CA ILE A 148 -11.89 -43.43 30.66
C ILE A 148 -12.50 -44.79 30.31
N ASP A 149 -11.92 -45.91 30.77
CA ASP A 149 -12.49 -47.24 30.58
C ASP A 149 -13.82 -47.40 31.29
N SER A 150 -13.93 -46.84 32.50
CA SER A 150 -15.19 -46.82 33.27
C SER A 150 -16.25 -45.97 32.57
N ILE A 151 -15.87 -44.82 32.00
CA ILE A 151 -16.75 -43.95 31.22
C ILE A 151 -17.22 -44.67 29.95
N GLU A 152 -16.30 -45.32 29.22
CA GLU A 152 -16.64 -46.12 28.04
C GLU A 152 -17.66 -47.23 28.38
N MET A 153 -17.45 -47.96 29.48
CA MET A 153 -18.39 -49.00 29.94
C MET A 153 -19.75 -48.42 30.33
N ALA A 154 -19.77 -47.27 31.01
CA ALA A 154 -21.02 -46.60 31.40
C ALA A 154 -21.82 -46.16 30.16
N ILE A 155 -21.15 -45.55 29.17
CA ILE A 155 -21.77 -45.14 27.90
C ILE A 155 -22.29 -46.37 27.14
N LYS A 156 -21.52 -47.46 27.08
CA LYS A 156 -21.98 -48.74 26.50
C LYS A 156 -23.20 -49.32 27.24
N GLY A 157 -23.30 -49.07 28.55
CA GLY A 157 -24.44 -49.45 29.39
C GLY A 157 -25.65 -48.52 29.31
N GLY A 158 -25.61 -47.45 28.50
CA GLY A 158 -26.72 -46.52 28.30
C GLY A 158 -26.68 -45.26 29.16
N ALA A 159 -25.56 -44.98 29.85
CA ALA A 159 -25.38 -43.70 30.53
C ALA A 159 -25.37 -42.52 29.51
N ASP A 160 -25.89 -41.37 29.94
CA ASP A 160 -25.94 -40.18 29.10
C ASP A 160 -24.52 -39.63 28.85
N PHE A 161 -24.15 -39.48 27.57
CA PHE A 161 -22.84 -39.00 27.17
C PHE A 161 -22.59 -37.57 27.67
N ASN A 162 -23.57 -36.69 27.51
CA ASN A 162 -23.40 -35.26 27.80
C ASN A 162 -23.22 -35.02 29.30
N ALA A 163 -23.93 -35.79 30.15
CA ALA A 163 -23.73 -35.79 31.58
C ALA A 163 -22.32 -36.25 31.98
N LEU A 164 -21.79 -37.30 31.33
CA LEU A 164 -20.43 -37.78 31.59
C LEU A 164 -19.36 -36.81 31.05
N GLU A 165 -19.58 -36.19 29.89
CA GLU A 165 -18.71 -35.14 29.35
C GLU A 165 -18.65 -33.97 30.32
N THR A 166 -19.81 -33.49 30.78
CA THR A 166 -19.92 -32.35 31.69
C THR A 166 -19.17 -32.56 33.00
N VAL A 167 -19.21 -33.79 33.53
CA VAL A 167 -18.61 -34.11 34.82
C VAL A 167 -17.11 -34.42 34.70
N TYR A 168 -16.68 -35.07 33.62
CA TYR A 168 -15.36 -35.68 33.56
C TYR A 168 -14.42 -35.06 32.52
N SER A 169 -14.93 -34.43 31.46
CA SER A 169 -14.10 -33.88 30.39
C SER A 169 -13.23 -32.73 30.88
N THR A 170 -11.95 -32.74 30.51
CA THR A 170 -11.00 -31.66 30.80
C THR A 170 -10.78 -30.74 29.61
N ASP A 171 -11.41 -31.00 28.45
CA ASP A 171 -11.34 -30.11 27.28
C ASP A 171 -12.36 -28.97 27.41
N LYS A 172 -11.90 -27.82 27.89
CA LYS A 172 -12.72 -26.60 28.05
C LYS A 172 -13.27 -26.06 26.73
N THR A 173 -12.66 -26.38 25.60
CA THR A 173 -13.11 -25.88 24.28
C THR A 173 -14.31 -26.68 23.82
N ALA A 174 -14.19 -28.01 23.81
CA ALA A 174 -15.26 -28.92 23.39
C ALA A 174 -16.45 -28.91 24.37
N HIS A 175 -16.20 -28.67 25.66
CA HIS A 175 -17.23 -28.63 26.70
C HIS A 175 -18.36 -27.61 26.43
N LYS A 176 -18.08 -26.54 25.68
CA LYS A 176 -19.10 -25.53 25.31
C LYS A 176 -20.24 -26.10 24.47
N ASP A 177 -19.95 -27.17 23.72
CA ASP A 177 -20.86 -27.81 22.79
C ASP A 177 -21.02 -29.30 23.14
N ASP A 178 -21.08 -29.64 24.44
CA ASP A 178 -21.24 -31.02 24.95
C ASP A 178 -20.19 -32.01 24.39
N GLY A 179 -18.95 -31.55 24.21
CA GLY A 179 -17.85 -32.33 23.66
C GLY A 179 -17.85 -32.46 22.14
N VAL A 180 -18.81 -31.85 21.43
CA VAL A 180 -18.96 -31.93 19.97
C VAL A 180 -17.96 -31.02 19.26
N MET A 181 -17.26 -31.55 18.26
CA MET A 181 -16.34 -30.79 17.40
C MET A 181 -16.48 -31.21 15.94
N THR A 182 -16.22 -30.29 15.02
CA THR A 182 -16.17 -30.57 13.58
C THR A 182 -14.79 -30.21 13.04
N PHE A 183 -14.14 -31.16 12.39
CA PHE A 183 -12.82 -30.98 11.80
C PHE A 183 -12.91 -31.10 10.29
N ASP A 184 -12.33 -30.15 9.56
CA ASP A 184 -12.14 -30.28 8.11
C ASP A 184 -10.93 -31.17 7.81
N ILE A 185 -10.85 -31.67 6.58
CA ILE A 185 -9.82 -32.65 6.20
C ILE A 185 -8.39 -32.10 6.27
N GLU A 186 -8.20 -30.78 6.15
CA GLU A 186 -6.90 -30.12 6.27
C GLU A 186 -6.45 -30.09 7.73
N THR A 187 -7.35 -29.76 8.65
CA THR A 187 -7.11 -29.78 10.11
C THR A 187 -6.78 -31.18 10.59
N ILE A 188 -7.50 -32.19 10.09
CA ILE A 188 -7.26 -33.60 10.46
C ILE A 188 -5.85 -34.05 10.07
N GLN A 189 -5.32 -33.54 8.95
CA GLN A 189 -4.00 -33.90 8.44
C GLN A 189 -2.89 -32.92 8.85
N GLY A 190 -3.23 -31.88 9.61
CA GLY A 190 -2.30 -30.87 10.11
C GLY A 190 -1.65 -31.28 11.43
N GLU A 191 -0.67 -30.48 11.86
CA GLU A 191 0.11 -30.76 13.08
C GLU A 191 -0.61 -30.36 14.39
N ASN A 192 -1.70 -29.59 14.27
CA ASN A 192 -2.46 -29.08 15.42
C ASN A 192 -3.42 -30.11 16.03
N LEU A 193 -3.70 -31.22 15.34
CA LEU A 193 -4.51 -32.32 15.86
C LEU A 193 -3.59 -33.48 16.23
N ALA A 194 -3.79 -34.09 17.40
CA ALA A 194 -3.01 -35.25 17.81
C ALA A 194 -3.15 -36.38 16.79
N LYS A 195 -2.03 -36.96 16.37
CA LYS A 195 -1.98 -37.93 15.28
C LYS A 195 -2.88 -39.14 15.55
N GLU A 196 -2.91 -39.66 16.76
CA GLU A 196 -3.72 -40.81 17.14
C GLU A 196 -5.22 -40.50 17.07
N PHE A 197 -5.61 -39.25 17.38
CA PHE A 197 -6.97 -38.77 17.24
C PHE A 197 -7.35 -38.68 15.76
N ALA A 198 -6.51 -38.04 14.95
CA ALA A 198 -6.69 -37.90 13.50
C ALA A 198 -6.84 -39.26 12.81
N ASP A 199 -5.93 -40.19 13.09
CA ASP A 199 -5.93 -41.55 12.54
C ASP A 199 -7.22 -42.30 12.89
N PHE A 200 -7.73 -42.14 14.13
CA PHE A 200 -9.00 -42.73 14.52
C PHE A 200 -10.19 -42.14 13.77
N ILE A 201 -10.33 -40.80 13.69
CA ILE A 201 -11.53 -40.19 13.11
C ILE A 201 -11.60 -40.32 11.59
N LEU A 202 -10.45 -40.43 10.91
CA LEU A 202 -10.39 -40.83 9.50
C LEU A 202 -11.00 -42.21 9.30
N ASN A 203 -10.89 -43.08 10.32
CA ASN A 203 -11.59 -44.34 10.48
C ASN A 203 -11.50 -45.22 9.22
N GLU A 204 -10.28 -45.73 8.95
CA GLU A 204 -10.02 -46.68 7.87
C GLU A 204 -10.58 -48.09 8.16
N ASN A 205 -10.92 -48.40 9.42
CA ASN A 205 -11.32 -49.75 9.89
C ASN A 205 -12.83 -49.92 10.18
N GLY A 206 -13.63 -48.86 10.04
CA GLY A 206 -15.09 -48.88 10.26
C GLY A 206 -15.56 -48.61 11.69
N GLU A 207 -14.68 -48.56 12.69
CA GLU A 207 -15.00 -48.28 14.09
C GLU A 207 -15.54 -46.84 14.29
N THR A 208 -16.75 -46.68 14.82
CA THR A 208 -17.35 -45.35 15.06
C THR A 208 -17.11 -44.81 16.47
N LYS A 209 -16.59 -45.63 17.38
CA LYS A 209 -16.34 -45.27 18.79
C LYS A 209 -15.07 -45.93 19.30
N LYS A 210 -14.21 -45.18 19.99
CA LYS A 210 -12.95 -45.73 20.55
C LYS A 210 -12.35 -44.87 21.64
N THR A 211 -11.67 -45.52 22.57
CA THR A 211 -10.76 -44.89 23.52
C THR A 211 -9.36 -44.77 22.90
N VAL A 212 -8.84 -43.54 22.80
CA VAL A 212 -7.56 -43.20 22.15
C VAL A 212 -6.65 -42.46 23.12
N LYS A 213 -5.38 -42.87 23.19
CA LYS A 213 -4.34 -42.15 23.93
C LYS A 213 -3.67 -41.13 23.02
N THR A 214 -3.57 -39.89 23.48
CA THR A 214 -2.80 -38.82 22.84
C THR A 214 -1.82 -38.21 23.85
N GLN A 215 -0.99 -37.26 23.39
CA GLN A 215 -0.16 -36.43 24.26
C GLN A 215 -0.96 -35.58 25.28
N PHE A 216 -2.24 -35.31 25.00
CA PHE A 216 -3.10 -34.52 25.88
C PHE A 216 -3.74 -35.35 26.98
N GLY A 217 -3.86 -36.68 26.80
CA GLY A 217 -4.52 -37.55 27.75
C GLY A 217 -5.25 -38.70 27.07
N TRP A 218 -6.29 -39.22 27.73
CA TRP A 218 -7.13 -40.28 27.19
C TRP A 218 -8.45 -39.70 26.69
N HIS A 219 -8.81 -40.02 25.45
CA HIS A 219 -10.05 -39.56 24.82
C HIS A 219 -10.98 -40.74 24.57
N TYR A 220 -12.24 -40.66 24.98
CA TYR A 220 -13.30 -41.49 24.41
C TYR A 220 -13.97 -40.69 23.29
N ILE A 221 -13.89 -41.18 22.05
CA ILE A 221 -14.30 -40.44 20.86
C ILE A 221 -15.43 -41.21 20.17
N GLU A 222 -16.50 -40.50 19.78
CA GLU A 222 -17.56 -41.01 18.91
C GLU A 222 -17.66 -40.19 17.62
N ILE A 223 -17.63 -40.86 16.47
CA ILE A 223 -17.85 -40.26 15.16
C ILE A 223 -19.36 -40.11 14.95
N LEU A 224 -19.82 -38.87 14.79
CA LEU A 224 -21.24 -38.54 14.62
C LEU A 224 -21.62 -38.48 13.15
N GLU A 225 -20.78 -37.84 12.32
CA GLU A 225 -21.08 -37.64 10.90
C GLU A 225 -19.78 -37.52 10.10
N LYS A 226 -19.76 -38.12 8.90
CA LYS A 226 -18.77 -37.84 7.85
C LYS A 226 -19.49 -37.18 6.70
N LYS A 227 -19.20 -35.89 6.45
CA LYS A 227 -19.95 -35.07 5.49
C LYS A 227 -19.26 -35.05 4.13
N ASN A 228 -20.06 -35.20 3.06
CA ASN A 228 -19.65 -35.00 1.67
C ASN A 228 -18.39 -35.78 1.26
N LEU A 229 -18.50 -37.11 1.19
CA LEU A 229 -17.45 -37.99 0.67
C LEU A 229 -17.16 -37.68 -0.79
N GLN A 230 -15.93 -37.28 -1.08
CA GLN A 230 -15.49 -36.89 -2.42
C GLN A 230 -14.02 -37.24 -2.66
N PRO A 231 -13.56 -37.25 -3.92
CA PRO A 231 -12.15 -37.48 -4.23
C PRO A 231 -11.24 -36.41 -3.61
N ALA A 232 -10.24 -36.87 -2.88
CA ALA A 232 -9.15 -36.10 -2.34
C ALA A 232 -7.82 -36.59 -2.94
N PHE A 233 -6.89 -35.68 -3.16
CA PHE A 233 -5.70 -35.90 -3.98
C PHE A 233 -4.44 -35.61 -3.18
N LYS A 234 -3.54 -36.57 -3.13
CA LYS A 234 -2.18 -36.37 -2.62
C LYS A 234 -1.28 -36.08 -3.81
N VAL A 235 -0.67 -34.91 -3.82
CA VAL A 235 0.13 -34.43 -4.96
C VAL A 235 1.43 -33.84 -4.44
N ALA A 236 2.52 -34.22 -5.10
CA ALA A 236 3.85 -33.73 -4.81
C ALA A 236 4.29 -32.76 -5.92
N TYR A 237 4.78 -31.57 -5.55
CA TYR A 237 5.22 -30.54 -6.50
C TYR A 237 6.73 -30.38 -6.44
N MET A 238 7.41 -30.58 -7.57
CA MET A 238 8.81 -30.21 -7.73
C MET A 238 8.87 -28.92 -8.54
N ALA A 239 9.39 -27.87 -7.91
CA ALA A 239 9.38 -26.52 -8.46
C ALA A 239 10.79 -25.90 -8.52
N LYS A 240 11.04 -25.12 -9.56
CA LYS A 240 12.18 -24.19 -9.61
C LYS A 240 11.67 -22.79 -9.82
N GLU A 241 12.10 -21.91 -8.93
CA GLU A 241 11.82 -20.49 -9.03
C GLU A 241 12.59 -19.86 -10.19
N ILE A 242 11.94 -18.94 -10.88
CA ILE A 242 12.53 -18.10 -11.91
C ILE A 242 13.26 -16.97 -11.19
N VAL A 243 14.58 -17.14 -11.05
CA VAL A 243 15.47 -16.15 -10.43
C VAL A 243 16.43 -15.58 -11.46
N PRO A 244 16.82 -14.30 -11.35
CA PRO A 244 17.83 -13.75 -12.24
C PRO A 244 19.17 -14.47 -12.04
N GLY A 245 19.74 -14.99 -13.13
CA GLY A 245 21.07 -15.60 -13.11
C GLY A 245 22.18 -14.55 -12.99
N GLU A 246 23.40 -15.02 -12.70
CA GLU A 246 24.58 -14.15 -12.59
C GLU A 246 24.80 -13.30 -13.84
N GLU A 247 24.55 -13.83 -15.03
CA GLU A 247 24.71 -13.10 -16.29
C GLU A 247 23.74 -11.91 -16.39
N THR A 248 22.48 -12.10 -15.99
CA THR A 248 21.44 -11.04 -15.98
C THR A 248 21.82 -9.93 -15.02
N ILE A 249 22.20 -10.29 -13.79
CA ILE A 249 22.62 -9.33 -12.75
C ILE A 249 23.88 -8.59 -13.18
N ASN A 250 24.90 -9.32 -13.66
CA ASN A 250 26.18 -8.74 -14.08
C ASN A 250 26.00 -7.79 -15.28
N THR A 251 25.12 -8.13 -16.23
CA THR A 251 24.84 -7.26 -17.38
C THR A 251 24.25 -5.92 -16.93
N ALA A 252 23.27 -5.96 -16.00
CA ALA A 252 22.67 -4.75 -15.46
C ALA A 252 23.67 -3.92 -14.65
N ASN A 253 24.46 -4.57 -13.79
CA ASN A 253 25.50 -3.92 -13.00
C ASN A 253 26.56 -3.24 -13.88
N VAL A 254 27.14 -3.96 -14.85
CA VAL A 254 28.16 -3.43 -15.76
C VAL A 254 27.62 -2.23 -16.55
N ALA A 255 26.36 -2.27 -16.99
CA ALA A 255 25.76 -1.15 -17.70
C ALA A 255 25.59 0.09 -16.79
N ALA A 256 25.19 -0.11 -15.53
CA ALA A 256 25.08 0.95 -14.54
C ALA A 256 26.46 1.54 -14.18
N THR A 257 27.46 0.70 -13.90
CA THR A 257 28.84 1.13 -13.64
C THR A 257 29.41 1.90 -14.82
N LYS A 258 29.15 1.45 -16.05
CA LYS A 258 29.62 2.15 -17.25
C LYS A 258 29.00 3.55 -17.36
N LEU A 259 27.68 3.68 -17.15
CA LEU A 259 27.02 5.00 -17.14
C LEU A 259 27.65 5.92 -16.10
N ALA A 260 27.77 5.46 -14.85
CA ALA A 260 28.36 6.24 -13.77
C ALA A 260 29.80 6.66 -14.09
N SER A 261 30.61 5.75 -14.66
CA SER A 261 32.01 6.00 -14.99
C SER A 261 32.22 7.03 -16.11
N GLU A 262 31.35 7.00 -17.13
CA GLU A 262 31.43 7.87 -18.32
C GLU A 262 30.67 9.19 -18.16
N SER A 263 29.90 9.35 -17.08
CA SER A 263 29.05 10.52 -16.84
C SER A 263 29.27 11.06 -15.43
N ARG A 264 29.97 12.20 -15.30
CA ARG A 264 30.21 12.88 -14.03
C ARG A 264 29.34 14.12 -13.84
N SER A 265 28.57 14.48 -14.87
CA SER A 265 27.60 15.57 -14.83
C SER A 265 26.26 15.16 -15.46
N GLU A 266 25.19 15.85 -15.08
CA GLU A 266 23.85 15.63 -15.67
C GLU A 266 23.83 15.73 -17.19
N LYS A 267 24.61 16.65 -17.78
CA LYS A 267 24.71 16.81 -19.23
C LYS A 267 25.35 15.60 -19.92
N GLU A 268 26.38 15.03 -19.30
CA GLU A 268 27.04 13.82 -19.81
C GLU A 268 26.13 12.61 -19.69
N LEU A 269 25.41 12.49 -18.57
CA LEU A 269 24.40 11.43 -18.38
C LEU A 269 23.31 11.53 -19.45
N ASP A 270 22.78 12.73 -19.69
CA ASP A 270 21.77 12.97 -20.73
C ASP A 270 22.26 12.64 -22.14
N ALA A 271 23.56 12.81 -22.40
CA ALA A 271 24.18 12.41 -23.65
C ALA A 271 24.40 10.90 -23.72
N TYR A 272 24.83 10.26 -22.64
CA TYR A 272 25.08 8.82 -22.55
C TYR A 272 23.81 8.02 -22.83
N ILE A 273 22.69 8.36 -22.19
CA ILE A 273 21.44 7.60 -22.32
C ILE A 273 20.84 7.66 -23.73
N LYS A 274 21.23 8.66 -24.53
CA LYS A 274 20.82 8.85 -25.93
C LYS A 274 21.76 8.18 -26.94
N LYS A 275 22.89 7.60 -26.50
CA LYS A 275 23.79 6.88 -27.40
C LYS A 275 23.04 5.69 -28.05
N PRO A 276 23.26 5.41 -29.34
CA PRO A 276 22.70 4.21 -29.99
C PRO A 276 23.05 2.95 -29.19
N GLY A 277 22.04 2.12 -28.91
CA GLY A 277 22.20 0.88 -28.14
C GLY A 277 22.04 1.00 -26.63
N ILE A 278 21.99 2.22 -26.06
CA ILE A 278 21.59 2.44 -24.66
C ILE A 278 20.08 2.72 -24.57
N ASN A 279 19.60 3.75 -25.30
CA ASN A 279 18.19 4.14 -25.40
C ASN A 279 17.43 4.09 -24.07
N LYS A 280 18.02 4.67 -23.01
CA LYS A 280 17.42 4.74 -21.67
C LYS A 280 16.75 6.10 -21.46
N ASN A 281 15.78 6.13 -20.54
CA ASN A 281 15.13 7.36 -20.12
C ASN A 281 15.60 7.73 -18.71
N LYS A 282 15.82 9.03 -18.50
CA LYS A 282 16.01 9.63 -17.18
C LYS A 282 14.64 9.92 -16.57
N VAL A 283 14.40 9.43 -15.36
CA VAL A 283 13.19 9.69 -14.59
C VAL A 283 13.46 10.82 -13.60
N THR A 284 12.59 11.82 -13.53
CA THR A 284 12.70 12.95 -12.60
C THR A 284 11.42 13.03 -11.75
N PRO A 285 11.39 12.37 -10.58
CA PRO A 285 10.27 12.49 -9.63
C PRO A 285 10.14 13.90 -9.02
N PRO A 286 9.06 14.15 -8.25
CA PRO A 286 8.95 15.33 -7.41
C PRO A 286 10.12 15.48 -6.43
N GLU A 287 10.33 16.70 -5.94
CA GLU A 287 11.33 17.02 -4.93
C GLU A 287 11.14 16.16 -3.67
N VAL A 288 12.24 15.63 -3.13
CA VAL A 288 12.28 14.87 -1.88
C VAL A 288 12.93 15.67 -0.76
N LYS A 289 12.46 15.43 0.47
CA LYS A 289 13.06 15.91 1.72
C LYS A 289 14.02 14.88 2.29
N GLU A 290 14.88 15.32 3.20
CA GLU A 290 15.93 14.47 3.79
C GLU A 290 15.36 13.27 4.56
N SER A 291 14.16 13.40 5.12
CA SER A 291 13.47 12.35 5.88
C SER A 291 12.63 11.40 5.02
N ASP A 292 12.60 11.58 3.70
CA ASP A 292 11.79 10.74 2.81
C ASP A 292 12.48 9.39 2.54
N TYR A 293 11.67 8.36 2.30
CA TYR A 293 12.13 6.97 2.08
C TYR A 293 11.87 6.47 0.65
N LEU A 294 11.10 7.23 -0.15
CA LEU A 294 10.69 6.86 -1.49
C LEU A 294 11.20 7.88 -2.50
N LEU A 295 11.64 7.40 -3.67
CA LEU A 295 12.07 8.25 -4.78
C LEU A 295 11.30 7.88 -6.04
N GLY A 296 10.15 8.54 -6.24
CA GLY A 296 9.22 8.19 -7.33
C GLY A 296 8.71 6.76 -7.18
N GLY A 297 8.94 5.92 -8.20
CA GLY A 297 8.56 4.50 -8.17
C GLY A 297 9.55 3.58 -7.42
N LEU A 298 10.73 4.08 -7.05
CA LEU A 298 11.74 3.30 -6.35
C LEU A 298 11.33 3.10 -4.88
N GLN A 299 11.13 1.83 -4.51
CA GLN A 299 11.04 1.42 -3.11
C GLN A 299 12.46 1.35 -2.52
N ASP A 300 12.59 1.51 -1.21
CA ASP A 300 13.88 1.41 -0.49
C ASP A 300 14.98 2.38 -0.98
N ALA A 301 14.59 3.56 -1.47
CA ALA A 301 15.50 4.55 -2.05
C ALA A 301 16.25 5.41 -1.02
N ARG A 302 16.26 5.01 0.27
CA ARG A 302 16.80 5.82 1.37
C ARG A 302 18.28 6.17 1.20
N GLU A 303 19.08 5.22 0.72
CA GLU A 303 20.51 5.44 0.46
C GLU A 303 20.74 6.48 -0.65
N ILE A 304 19.95 6.42 -1.72
CA ILE A 304 20.00 7.40 -2.82
C ILE A 304 19.66 8.81 -2.30
N ILE A 305 18.59 8.91 -1.50
CA ILE A 305 18.14 10.19 -0.92
C ILE A 305 19.24 10.75 -0.02
N LYS A 306 19.80 9.93 0.89
CA LYS A 306 20.88 10.36 1.78
C LYS A 306 22.10 10.86 1.00
N TRP A 307 22.55 10.09 0.00
CA TRP A 307 23.64 10.50 -0.89
C TRP A 307 23.36 11.84 -1.57
N ALA A 308 22.15 12.04 -2.10
CA ALA A 308 21.80 13.28 -2.80
C ALA A 308 21.80 14.52 -1.90
N PHE A 309 21.58 14.36 -0.59
CA PHE A 309 21.66 15.46 0.36
C PHE A 309 23.10 15.91 0.61
N GLU A 310 24.06 14.98 0.54
CA GLU A 310 25.50 15.22 0.67
C GLU A 310 26.16 15.67 -0.65
N ALA A 311 25.64 15.21 -1.79
CA ALA A 311 26.19 15.49 -3.12
C ALA A 311 25.97 16.94 -3.62
N LYS A 312 26.76 17.33 -4.63
CA LYS A 312 26.65 18.63 -5.33
C LYS A 312 25.56 18.60 -6.40
N GLU A 313 25.03 19.77 -6.74
CA GLU A 313 24.11 19.89 -7.88
C GLU A 313 24.84 19.47 -9.18
N GLY A 314 24.16 18.66 -9.98
CA GLY A 314 24.69 18.06 -11.21
C GLY A 314 25.58 16.82 -11.00
N GLU A 315 25.89 16.45 -9.76
CA GLU A 315 26.73 15.28 -9.45
C GLU A 315 25.98 13.98 -9.73
N VAL A 316 26.67 13.03 -10.36
CA VAL A 316 26.18 11.69 -10.71
C VAL A 316 26.71 10.68 -9.69
N SER A 317 25.84 9.79 -9.22
CA SER A 317 26.19 8.78 -8.21
C SER A 317 26.97 7.61 -8.80
N GLU A 318 27.63 6.86 -7.92
CA GLU A 318 27.93 5.45 -8.21
C GLU A 318 26.61 4.63 -8.24
N PRO A 319 26.61 3.43 -8.85
CA PRO A 319 25.40 2.61 -8.93
C PRO A 319 24.92 2.14 -7.55
N PHE A 320 23.64 2.35 -7.26
CA PHE A 320 22.95 1.75 -6.13
C PHE A 320 22.29 0.44 -6.56
N SER A 321 22.37 -0.58 -5.71
CA SER A 321 21.70 -1.87 -5.94
C SER A 321 20.38 -1.89 -5.17
N LEU A 322 19.25 -1.96 -5.88
CA LEU A 322 17.92 -2.04 -5.30
C LEU A 322 17.24 -3.31 -5.80
N LYS A 323 17.23 -4.37 -5.00
CA LYS A 323 16.58 -5.68 -5.27
C LYS A 323 16.69 -6.18 -6.72
N ASP A 324 15.80 -5.72 -7.60
CA ASP A 324 15.66 -6.15 -9.00
C ASP A 324 16.22 -5.14 -10.02
N GLU A 325 16.92 -4.10 -9.59
CA GLU A 325 17.52 -3.08 -10.47
C GLU A 325 18.79 -2.43 -9.90
N PHE A 326 19.63 -1.92 -10.80
CA PHE A 326 20.73 -1.01 -10.48
C PHE A 326 20.37 0.40 -10.91
N VAL A 327 20.59 1.39 -10.05
CA VAL A 327 20.18 2.77 -10.28
C VAL A 327 21.38 3.71 -10.21
N VAL A 328 21.50 4.56 -11.22
CA VAL A 328 22.44 5.69 -11.22
C VAL A 328 21.64 6.98 -11.10
N ALA A 329 21.89 7.74 -10.05
CA ALA A 329 21.16 8.96 -9.72
C ALA A 329 21.99 10.21 -10.06
N VAL A 330 21.31 11.34 -10.23
CA VAL A 330 21.91 12.67 -10.40
C VAL A 330 21.12 13.70 -9.62
N VAL A 331 21.80 14.59 -8.92
CA VAL A 331 21.14 15.71 -8.22
C VAL A 331 20.83 16.81 -9.22
N SER A 332 19.67 16.75 -9.87
CA SER A 332 19.27 17.73 -10.89
C SER A 332 19.05 19.14 -10.32
N LYS A 333 18.62 19.25 -9.05
CA LYS A 333 18.47 20.56 -8.39
C LYS A 333 18.60 20.44 -6.88
N LYS A 334 19.29 21.39 -6.26
CA LYS A 334 19.27 21.62 -4.81
C LYS A 334 18.34 22.78 -4.48
N THR A 335 17.47 22.58 -3.50
CA THR A 335 16.67 23.65 -2.91
C THR A 335 17.10 23.87 -1.46
N SER A 336 17.16 25.14 -1.08
CA SER A 336 17.67 25.57 0.21
C SER A 336 16.51 25.95 1.12
N LYS A 337 16.63 25.62 2.41
CA LYS A 337 15.72 26.17 3.42
C LYS A 337 15.71 27.70 3.33
N GLY A 338 14.53 28.30 3.41
CA GLY A 338 14.38 29.75 3.33
C GLY A 338 13.68 30.22 2.06
N LEU A 339 13.90 31.49 1.71
CA LEU A 339 13.35 32.07 0.49
C LEU A 339 14.10 31.52 -0.74
N PRO A 340 13.40 31.17 -1.83
CA PRO A 340 14.03 30.77 -3.07
C PRO A 340 14.88 31.92 -3.65
N ASP A 341 15.90 31.54 -4.42
CA ASP A 341 16.67 32.49 -5.24
C ASP A 341 15.80 33.12 -6.33
N GLU A 342 16.28 34.23 -6.91
CA GLU A 342 15.57 34.99 -7.94
C GLU A 342 15.15 34.11 -9.13
N LYS A 343 16.02 33.21 -9.59
CA LYS A 343 15.78 32.36 -10.77
C LYS A 343 14.68 31.34 -10.50
N THR A 344 14.68 30.74 -9.30
CA THR A 344 13.64 29.80 -8.85
C THR A 344 12.30 30.53 -8.67
N ALA A 345 12.32 31.75 -8.14
CA ALA A 345 11.10 32.46 -7.79
C ALA A 345 10.46 33.23 -8.95
N ARG A 346 11.25 33.64 -9.95
CA ARG A 346 10.79 34.37 -11.14
C ARG A 346 9.51 33.82 -11.78
N PRO A 347 9.40 32.53 -12.16
CA PRO A 347 8.18 31.99 -12.76
C PRO A 347 6.96 32.07 -11.82
N MET A 348 7.17 32.15 -10.50
CA MET A 348 6.11 32.21 -9.50
C MET A 348 5.56 33.63 -9.31
N VAL A 349 6.43 34.65 -9.41
CA VAL A 349 6.08 36.02 -8.98
C VAL A 349 6.14 37.07 -10.09
N GLU A 350 6.80 36.80 -11.22
CA GLU A 350 7.02 37.82 -12.25
C GLU A 350 5.71 38.41 -12.78
N SER A 351 4.71 37.57 -13.06
CA SER A 351 3.39 38.04 -13.51
C SER A 351 2.71 38.93 -12.47
N ILE A 352 2.85 38.58 -11.18
CA ILE A 352 2.24 39.34 -10.07
C ILE A 352 2.87 40.72 -9.95
N ILE A 353 4.20 40.79 -10.01
CA ILE A 353 4.96 42.05 -9.95
C ILE A 353 4.63 42.91 -11.16
N ARG A 354 4.56 42.32 -12.36
CA ARG A 354 4.17 43.01 -13.59
C ARG A 354 2.77 43.61 -13.46
N ASN A 355 1.82 42.87 -12.87
CA ASN A 355 0.46 43.36 -12.66
C ASN A 355 0.41 44.49 -11.63
N LYS A 356 1.21 44.44 -10.55
CA LYS A 356 1.34 45.56 -9.60
C LYS A 356 1.82 46.83 -10.29
N LYS A 357 2.88 46.75 -11.11
CA LYS A 357 3.40 47.92 -11.85
C LYS A 357 2.38 48.48 -12.84
N LYS A 358 1.67 47.61 -13.57
CA LYS A 358 0.57 48.04 -14.44
C LYS A 358 -0.54 48.73 -13.65
N ALA A 359 -0.89 48.21 -12.47
CA ALA A 359 -1.87 48.84 -11.61
C ALA A 359 -1.42 50.25 -11.17
N ASP A 360 -0.15 50.44 -10.80
CA ASP A 360 0.39 51.75 -10.44
C ASP A 360 0.29 52.76 -11.60
N GLU A 361 0.61 52.35 -12.82
CA GLU A 361 0.41 53.17 -14.02
C GLU A 361 -1.06 53.49 -14.24
N ILE A 362 -1.94 52.50 -14.05
CA ILE A 362 -3.38 52.69 -14.22
C ILE A 362 -3.90 53.73 -13.24
N ILE A 363 -3.53 53.60 -11.97
CA ILE A 363 -3.91 54.48 -10.85
C ILE A 363 -3.39 55.90 -11.08
N LYS A 364 -2.12 56.06 -11.51
CA LYS A 364 -1.55 57.37 -11.82
C LYS A 364 -2.35 58.09 -12.91
N LYS A 365 -2.72 57.38 -13.97
CA LYS A 365 -3.50 57.97 -15.08
C LYS A 365 -4.96 58.24 -14.69
N LEU A 366 -5.55 57.44 -13.78
CA LEU A 366 -6.90 57.70 -13.26
C LEU A 366 -6.97 59.05 -12.53
N ASN A 367 -5.91 59.44 -11.82
CA ASN A 367 -5.79 60.73 -11.13
C ASN A 367 -7.00 61.07 -10.23
N ASN A 368 -7.46 60.11 -9.43
CA ASN A 368 -8.56 60.25 -8.46
C ASN A 368 -9.84 60.91 -9.03
N PRO A 369 -10.53 60.25 -9.98
CA PRO A 369 -11.73 60.81 -10.61
C PRO A 369 -12.89 60.89 -9.61
N ALA A 370 -13.68 61.96 -9.66
CA ALA A 370 -14.80 62.19 -8.74
C ALA A 370 -16.02 61.27 -9.00
N THR A 371 -16.15 60.73 -10.21
CA THR A 371 -17.28 59.88 -10.64
C THR A 371 -16.79 58.65 -11.41
N LEU A 372 -17.62 57.61 -11.45
CA LEU A 372 -17.33 56.41 -12.25
C LEU A 372 -17.25 56.73 -13.75
N ASP A 373 -18.10 57.64 -14.25
CA ASP A 373 -18.08 58.06 -15.65
C ASP A 373 -16.79 58.78 -16.04
N ALA A 374 -16.27 59.64 -15.16
CA ALA A 374 -14.99 60.30 -15.37
C ALA A 374 -13.83 59.28 -15.43
N ALA A 375 -13.86 58.27 -14.55
CA ALA A 375 -12.88 57.17 -14.57
C ALA A 375 -12.97 56.34 -15.87
N ALA A 376 -14.19 55.99 -16.26
CA ALA A 376 -14.48 55.18 -17.43
C ALA A 376 -14.04 55.87 -18.73
N GLY A 377 -14.22 57.19 -18.81
CA GLY A 377 -13.79 58.01 -19.96
C GLY A 377 -12.28 57.97 -20.23
N ILE A 378 -11.43 57.94 -19.19
CA ILE A 378 -9.96 57.91 -19.31
C ILE A 378 -9.46 56.66 -20.07
N TYR A 379 -10.18 55.54 -19.92
CA TYR A 379 -9.84 54.25 -20.52
C TYR A 379 -10.81 53.79 -21.61
N LYS A 380 -11.78 54.64 -22.00
CA LYS A 380 -12.86 54.29 -22.93
C LYS A 380 -13.56 52.99 -22.53
N LYS A 381 -13.86 52.87 -21.23
CA LYS A 381 -14.61 51.75 -20.65
C LYS A 381 -16.05 52.17 -20.38
N GLN A 382 -16.88 51.18 -20.03
CA GLN A 382 -18.24 51.40 -19.58
C GLN A 382 -18.33 51.13 -18.08
N VAL A 383 -19.19 51.87 -17.40
CA VAL A 383 -19.57 51.56 -16.01
C VAL A 383 -20.45 50.31 -16.04
N LEU A 384 -20.08 49.30 -15.26
CA LEU A 384 -20.80 48.04 -15.14
C LEU A 384 -21.53 47.97 -13.80
N THR A 385 -22.65 47.26 -13.76
CA THR A 385 -23.44 46.98 -12.55
C THR A 385 -23.48 45.47 -12.31
N THR A 386 -23.37 45.04 -11.06
CA THR A 386 -23.40 43.62 -10.65
C THR A 386 -23.97 43.52 -9.23
N GLY A 387 -24.41 42.32 -8.84
CA GLY A 387 -24.96 42.04 -7.50
C GLY A 387 -26.49 42.09 -7.40
N ASP A 388 -27.20 42.52 -8.44
CA ASP A 388 -28.67 42.52 -8.48
C ASP A 388 -29.27 41.08 -8.44
N ASP A 389 -28.50 40.10 -8.90
CA ASP A 389 -28.81 38.66 -8.82
C ASP A 389 -28.53 38.04 -7.44
N SER A 390 -28.16 38.85 -6.45
CA SER A 390 -27.80 38.43 -5.08
C SER A 390 -26.59 37.48 -4.98
N THR A 391 -25.80 37.35 -6.05
CA THR A 391 -24.60 36.48 -6.06
C THR A 391 -23.37 37.13 -5.45
N LEU A 392 -23.33 38.47 -5.39
CA LEU A 392 -22.26 39.21 -4.74
C LEU A 392 -22.45 39.21 -3.22
N THR A 393 -21.85 38.22 -2.55
CA THR A 393 -21.81 38.08 -1.09
C THR A 393 -20.44 38.49 -0.53
N PHE A 394 -20.34 38.75 0.78
CA PHE A 394 -19.07 39.16 1.41
C PHE A 394 -17.95 38.13 1.24
N ASN A 395 -18.30 36.85 1.14
CA ASN A 395 -17.36 35.75 0.93
C ASN A 395 -17.23 35.32 -0.55
N ALA A 396 -17.78 36.10 -1.49
CA ALA A 396 -17.69 35.79 -2.91
C ALA A 396 -16.22 35.89 -3.38
N LEU A 397 -15.75 34.83 -4.05
CA LEU A 397 -14.46 34.85 -4.75
C LEU A 397 -14.62 35.34 -6.19
N ILE A 398 -15.77 35.06 -6.80
CA ILE A 398 -16.09 35.42 -8.18
C ILE A 398 -17.23 36.44 -8.16
N ILE A 399 -17.07 37.51 -8.93
CA ILE A 399 -18.10 38.51 -9.18
C ILE A 399 -18.65 38.27 -10.59
N ASN A 400 -19.96 38.07 -10.72
CA ASN A 400 -20.60 37.84 -12.01
C ASN A 400 -20.33 39.01 -12.96
N GLY A 401 -19.96 38.66 -14.21
CA GLY A 401 -19.57 39.61 -15.25
C GLY A 401 -18.16 40.20 -15.12
N ILE A 402 -17.44 39.93 -14.03
CA ILE A 402 -16.11 40.50 -13.77
C ILE A 402 -15.04 39.40 -13.60
N GLY A 403 -15.33 38.35 -12.82
CA GLY A 403 -14.40 37.25 -12.56
C GLY A 403 -13.89 37.18 -11.11
N ASN A 404 -12.75 36.52 -10.90
CA ASN A 404 -12.22 36.21 -9.57
C ASN A 404 -11.58 37.43 -8.89
N GLU A 405 -12.37 38.19 -8.12
CA GLU A 405 -12.01 39.48 -7.54
C GLU A 405 -12.41 39.62 -6.05
N PRO A 406 -11.86 38.78 -5.14
CA PRO A 406 -12.27 38.74 -3.74
C PRO A 406 -12.02 40.06 -2.99
N LYS A 407 -10.99 40.83 -3.37
CA LYS A 407 -10.74 42.15 -2.77
C LYS A 407 -11.82 43.16 -3.13
N VAL A 408 -12.30 43.12 -4.38
CA VAL A 408 -13.36 44.01 -4.87
C VAL A 408 -14.69 43.60 -4.23
N ALA A 409 -14.95 42.29 -4.13
CA ALA A 409 -16.12 41.76 -3.46
C ALA A 409 -16.15 42.14 -1.97
N GLY A 410 -15.04 42.03 -1.24
CA GLY A 410 -14.97 42.50 0.14
C GLY A 410 -15.20 44.01 0.27
N ALA A 411 -14.61 44.81 -0.63
CA ALA A 411 -14.75 46.27 -0.64
C ALA A 411 -16.20 46.72 -0.92
N SER A 412 -16.99 45.95 -1.67
CA SER A 412 -18.38 46.29 -1.98
C SER A 412 -19.34 46.21 -0.79
N PHE A 413 -18.87 45.83 0.40
CA PHE A 413 -19.65 45.87 1.64
C PHE A 413 -19.27 47.03 2.56
N TYR A 414 -18.32 47.87 2.16
CA TYR A 414 -17.99 49.08 2.91
C TYR A 414 -19.01 50.19 2.63
N LYS A 415 -19.94 50.42 3.58
CA LYS A 415 -21.03 51.41 3.47
C LYS A 415 -20.59 52.80 3.01
N GLY A 416 -19.34 53.19 3.30
CA GLY A 416 -18.79 54.47 2.88
C GLY A 416 -18.69 54.66 1.36
N PHE A 417 -18.79 53.60 0.55
CA PHE A 417 -18.84 53.71 -0.92
C PHE A 417 -20.26 53.83 -1.50
N GLN A 418 -21.29 53.96 -0.65
CA GLN A 418 -22.64 54.33 -1.13
C GLN A 418 -22.72 55.81 -1.52
N THR A 419 -22.04 56.67 -0.76
CA THR A 419 -22.08 58.12 -0.92
C THR A 419 -20.97 58.68 -1.81
N LYS A 420 -19.90 57.91 -2.05
CA LYS A 420 -18.75 58.30 -2.88
C LYS A 420 -18.17 57.11 -3.62
N VAL A 421 -17.45 57.39 -4.70
CA VAL A 421 -16.66 56.37 -5.42
C VAL A 421 -15.50 55.90 -4.53
N SER A 422 -15.16 54.62 -4.60
CA SER A 422 -14.02 54.05 -3.89
C SER A 422 -12.70 54.62 -4.40
N PRO A 423 -11.62 54.61 -3.60
CA PRO A 423 -10.29 54.68 -4.16
C PRO A 423 -10.07 53.51 -5.14
N PRO A 424 -9.10 53.60 -6.06
CA PRO A 424 -8.76 52.48 -6.93
C PRO A 424 -8.36 51.23 -6.14
N ILE A 425 -9.02 50.12 -6.42
CA ILE A 425 -8.80 48.81 -5.79
C ILE A 425 -8.01 47.94 -6.76
N VAL A 426 -6.81 47.53 -6.36
CA VAL A 426 -5.99 46.59 -7.15
C VAL A 426 -6.52 45.16 -6.96
N GLY A 427 -7.25 44.69 -7.96
CA GLY A 427 -7.76 43.32 -8.07
C GLY A 427 -6.75 42.34 -8.67
N ASN A 428 -7.20 41.12 -8.93
CA ASN A 428 -6.40 40.08 -9.56
C ASN A 428 -6.19 40.33 -11.06
N THR A 429 -7.21 40.85 -11.74
CA THR A 429 -7.26 41.04 -13.20
C THR A 429 -7.24 42.50 -13.64
N GLY A 430 -7.45 43.46 -12.72
CA GLY A 430 -7.51 44.87 -13.05
C GLY A 430 -7.54 45.80 -11.85
N VAL A 431 -7.68 47.11 -12.13
CA VAL A 431 -7.91 48.14 -11.12
C VAL A 431 -9.38 48.57 -11.19
N PHE A 432 -10.06 48.53 -10.05
CA PHE A 432 -11.50 48.75 -9.96
C PHE A 432 -11.82 50.00 -9.17
N LEU A 433 -12.81 50.77 -9.63
CA LEU A 433 -13.48 51.78 -8.83
C LEU A 433 -14.93 51.35 -8.70
N ILE A 434 -15.46 51.40 -7.49
CA ILE A 434 -16.82 50.96 -7.21
C ILE A 434 -17.60 52.08 -6.52
N LYS A 435 -18.90 52.12 -6.78
CA LYS A 435 -19.89 52.85 -5.99
C LYS A 435 -21.02 51.89 -5.69
N ILE A 436 -21.43 51.83 -4.44
CA ILE A 436 -22.41 50.84 -3.99
C ILE A 436 -23.81 51.43 -4.14
N ASN A 437 -24.69 50.73 -4.85
CA ASN A 437 -26.09 51.14 -4.97
C ASN A 437 -26.86 50.83 -3.69
N ASN A 438 -26.75 49.59 -3.18
CA ASN A 438 -27.38 49.19 -1.92
C ASN A 438 -26.63 48.02 -1.26
N ILE A 439 -26.85 47.83 0.05
CA ILE A 439 -26.36 46.66 0.81
C ILE A 439 -27.53 46.12 1.61
N HIS A 440 -27.85 44.84 1.41
CA HIS A 440 -28.91 44.15 2.13
C HIS A 440 -28.36 42.98 2.94
N LEU A 441 -29.08 42.64 4.01
CA LEU A 441 -28.87 41.36 4.69
C LEU A 441 -29.40 40.25 3.77
N LYS A 442 -28.52 39.35 3.33
CA LYS A 442 -28.97 38.13 2.66
C LYS A 442 -29.65 37.22 3.70
N PRO A 443 -30.86 36.71 3.46
CA PRO A 443 -31.45 35.67 4.29
C PRO A 443 -30.48 34.49 4.44
N ALA A 444 -30.52 33.81 5.59
CA ALA A 444 -29.72 32.61 5.78
C ALA A 444 -30.05 31.58 4.69
N ASP A 445 -29.02 30.94 4.15
CA ASP A 445 -29.22 29.82 3.22
C ASP A 445 -30.03 28.72 3.93
N LEU A 446 -30.81 27.94 3.18
CA LEU A 446 -31.52 26.80 3.74
C LEU A 446 -30.51 25.82 4.37
N PRO A 447 -30.86 25.10 5.45
CA PRO A 447 -29.94 24.19 6.13
C PRO A 447 -29.25 23.18 5.20
N GLU A 448 -29.97 22.73 4.17
CA GLU A 448 -29.46 21.79 3.17
C GLU A 448 -28.38 22.40 2.26
N ASP A 449 -28.54 23.66 1.84
CA ASP A 449 -27.55 24.39 1.04
C ASP A 449 -26.29 24.71 1.88
N ALA A 450 -26.46 25.03 3.16
CA ALA A 450 -25.34 25.25 4.07
C ALA A 450 -24.50 23.98 4.26
N GLU A 451 -25.14 22.81 4.41
CA GLU A 451 -24.44 21.53 4.55
C GLU A 451 -23.81 21.06 3.23
N ARG A 452 -24.44 21.37 2.08
CA ARG A 452 -23.82 21.18 0.74
C ARG A 452 -22.57 22.04 0.57
N MET A 453 -22.61 23.30 0.97
CA MET A 453 -21.44 24.20 0.89
C MET A 453 -20.32 23.75 1.82
N LYS A 454 -20.65 23.25 3.02
CA LYS A 454 -19.70 22.70 3.97
C LYS A 454 -19.04 21.40 3.45
N SER A 455 -19.81 20.50 2.85
CA SER A 455 -19.28 19.28 2.23
C SER A 455 -18.43 19.57 0.99
N MET A 456 -18.81 20.54 0.16
CA MET A 456 -17.97 21.00 -0.96
C MET A 456 -16.62 21.57 -0.48
N ARG A 457 -16.62 22.41 0.56
CA ARG A 457 -15.39 22.92 1.17
C ARG A 457 -14.54 21.81 1.77
N MET A 458 -15.18 20.81 2.39
CA MET A 458 -14.47 19.64 2.92
C MET A 458 -13.82 18.82 1.80
N MET A 459 -14.53 18.61 0.69
CA MET A 459 -13.98 17.95 -0.51
C MET A 459 -12.81 18.72 -1.11
N GLU A 460 -12.88 20.06 -1.18
CA GLU A 460 -11.78 20.90 -1.66
C GLU A 460 -10.54 20.82 -0.75
N ILE A 461 -10.74 20.77 0.58
CA ILE A 461 -9.67 20.54 1.56
C ILE A 461 -9.04 19.16 1.39
N ILE A 462 -9.85 18.12 1.17
CA ILE A 462 -9.38 16.74 0.97
C ILE A 462 -8.60 16.60 -0.35
N GLN A 463 -9.10 17.18 -1.45
CA GLN A 463 -8.42 17.16 -2.74
C GLN A 463 -7.11 17.96 -2.73
N GLY A 464 -7.06 19.09 -2.01
CA GLY A 464 -5.83 19.85 -1.80
C GLY A 464 -4.72 19.06 -1.09
N ASN A 465 -5.08 18.08 -0.24
CA ASN A 465 -4.14 17.21 0.45
C ASN A 465 -3.55 16.08 -0.44
N GLN A 466 -4.23 15.67 -1.52
CA GLN A 466 -3.73 14.58 -2.37
C GLN A 466 -2.65 15.01 -3.38
N GLY A 467 -2.55 16.32 -3.68
CA GLY A 467 -1.62 16.85 -4.68
C GLY A 467 -0.21 17.20 -4.15
N GLY A 468 0.12 16.87 -2.90
CA GLY A 468 1.45 17.10 -2.31
C GLY A 468 1.91 18.56 -2.20
N GLN A 469 1.14 19.55 -2.67
CA GLN A 469 1.61 20.93 -2.79
C GLN A 469 1.28 21.85 -1.61
N LYS A 470 0.34 21.53 -0.72
CA LYS A 470 0.14 22.27 0.55
C LYS A 470 -0.49 21.38 1.63
N PRO A 471 -0.04 21.45 2.90
CA PRO A 471 -0.82 20.89 4.00
C PRO A 471 -2.16 21.65 4.07
N GLY A 472 -3.29 20.94 3.97
CA GLY A 472 -4.62 21.51 4.25
C GLY A 472 -4.68 22.18 5.62
N VAL A 473 -5.78 22.87 5.95
CA VAL A 473 -5.90 23.69 7.18
C VAL A 473 -5.43 22.95 8.45
N LEU A 474 -5.69 21.65 8.56
CA LEU A 474 -5.20 20.80 9.67
C LEU A 474 -3.67 20.60 9.67
N GLY A 475 -3.07 20.37 8.51
CA GLY A 475 -1.61 20.25 8.37
C GLY A 475 -0.90 21.59 8.55
N SER A 476 -1.52 22.70 8.12
CA SER A 476 -1.01 24.06 8.35
C SER A 476 -1.02 24.41 9.85
N SER A 477 -2.08 24.03 10.58
CA SER A 477 -2.13 24.20 12.05
C SER A 477 -1.10 23.34 12.78
N PHE A 478 -0.91 22.08 12.35
CA PHE A 478 0.12 21.21 12.91
C PHE A 478 1.54 21.75 12.65
N ASN A 479 1.82 22.23 11.43
CA ASN A 479 3.09 22.85 11.09
C ASN A 479 3.33 24.13 11.90
N ALA A 480 2.30 24.98 12.07
CA ALA A 480 2.40 26.17 12.91
C ALA A 480 2.74 25.81 14.38
N LEU A 481 2.08 24.79 14.95
CA LEU A 481 2.41 24.29 16.28
C LEU A 481 3.84 23.73 16.36
N LYS A 482 4.30 23.03 15.31
CA LYS A 482 5.66 22.51 15.20
C LYS A 482 6.71 23.63 15.10
N GLU A 483 6.43 24.69 14.34
CA GLU A 483 7.29 25.89 14.25
C GLU A 483 7.36 26.63 15.59
N MET A 484 6.23 26.81 16.27
CA MET A 484 6.18 27.41 17.61
C MET A 484 6.96 26.59 18.65
N ALA A 485 7.06 25.28 18.47
CA ALA A 485 7.77 24.38 19.37
C ALA A 485 9.28 24.24 19.05
N GLU A 486 9.81 24.97 18.05
CA GLU A 486 11.22 24.95 17.62
C GLU A 486 11.81 23.54 17.45
N VAL A 487 11.00 22.58 16.98
CA VAL A 487 11.39 21.17 16.95
C VAL A 487 12.50 20.95 15.92
N LYS A 488 13.69 20.53 16.39
CA LYS A 488 14.77 20.01 15.54
C LYS A 488 14.50 18.54 15.22
N ASP A 489 14.07 18.27 14.00
CA ASP A 489 13.88 16.90 13.51
C ASP A 489 15.23 16.28 13.15
N LYS A 490 15.74 15.41 14.02
CA LYS A 490 17.01 14.67 13.82
C LYS A 490 16.80 13.24 13.37
N ARG A 491 15.57 12.83 13.05
CA ARG A 491 15.29 11.42 12.73
C ARG A 491 16.07 10.95 11.51
N SER A 492 16.33 11.82 10.54
CA SER A 492 17.20 11.54 9.40
C SER A 492 18.66 11.23 9.77
N ASP A 493 19.13 11.65 10.95
CA ASP A 493 20.48 11.34 11.45
C ASP A 493 20.58 9.91 11.99
N PHE A 494 19.44 9.29 12.35
CA PHE A 494 19.37 7.99 13.01
C PHE A 494 18.68 6.90 12.17
N PHE A 495 17.85 7.26 11.20
CA PHE A 495 17.02 6.35 10.40
C PHE A 495 17.18 6.56 8.88
#